data_AF-A0A2K9NTY7-F1
#
_entry.id   AF-A0A2K9NTY7-F1
#
_cell.length_a   1.000
_cell.length_b   1.000
_cell.length_c   1.000
_cell.angle_alpha   90.00
_cell.angle_beta   90.00
_cell.angle_gamma   90.00
#
_symmetry.space_group_name_H-M   'P 1'
#
loop_
_entity.id
_entity.type
_entity.pdbx_description
1 polymer ?
#
loop_
_entity_poly.entity_id
_entity_poly.type
_entity_poly.pdbx_seq_one_letter_code
_entity_poly.pdbx_strand_id
1 'polypeptide(L)' 'MATTDISPLTGIIAEELVYVDFGEHEGKSVLEIADTVPDFYEFLLESKEGGKCTIRRSKDKSFRLYVSQTAH' A
#
# COMPACT_ATOMS: atom_id res chain seq x y z
N MET A 1 4.09 -14.86 -22.46
CA MET A 1 3.83 -13.50 -21.98
C MET A 1 4.06 -13.53 -20.49
N ALA A 2 5.20 -13.03 -20.02
CA ALA A 2 5.43 -12.90 -18.58
C ALA A 2 4.98 -11.49 -18.20
N THR A 3 3.67 -11.33 -17.98
CA THR A 3 3.18 -10.19 -17.20
C THR A 3 3.77 -10.40 -15.82
N THR A 4 4.86 -9.68 -15.55
CA THR A 4 5.37 -9.51 -14.20
C THR A 4 4.17 -9.16 -13.33
N ASP A 5 3.88 -9.99 -12.34
CA ASP A 5 2.81 -9.84 -11.35
C ASP A 5 3.16 -8.62 -10.48
N ILE A 6 3.03 -7.45 -11.07
CA ILE A 6 3.34 -6.15 -10.46
C ILE A 6 2.06 -5.76 -9.75
N SER A 7 2.11 -5.65 -8.43
CA SER A 7 0.95 -5.14 -7.67
C SER A 7 0.58 -3.75 -8.20
N PRO A 8 -0.71 -3.49 -8.45
CA PRO A 8 -1.16 -2.18 -8.92
C PRO A 8 -0.91 -1.10 -7.85
N LEU A 9 -0.79 -1.47 -6.56
CA LEU A 9 -0.48 -0.54 -5.47
C LEU A 9 1.02 -0.50 -5.15
N THR A 10 1.68 -1.63 -4.94
CA THR A 10 3.06 -1.69 -4.41
C THR A 10 4.11 -1.88 -5.49
N GLY A 11 3.69 -2.14 -6.74
CA GLY A 11 4.58 -2.31 -7.86
C GLY A 11 5.32 -3.64 -7.78
N ILE A 12 6.65 -3.57 -7.76
CA ILE A 12 7.54 -4.74 -7.69
C ILE A 12 7.70 -5.31 -6.27
N ILE A 13 7.07 -4.69 -5.27
CA ILE A 13 7.17 -5.08 -3.85
C ILE A 13 6.00 -5.98 -3.51
N ALA A 14 6.24 -7.10 -2.82
CA ALA A 14 5.18 -7.99 -2.36
C ALA A 14 4.27 -7.30 -1.33
N GLU A 15 2.96 -7.35 -1.54
CA GLU A 15 1.95 -6.67 -0.71
C GLU A 15 1.91 -7.17 0.74
N GLU A 16 2.28 -8.43 0.97
CA GLU A 16 2.42 -9.02 2.32
C GLU A 16 3.53 -8.35 3.16
N LEU A 17 4.52 -7.73 2.50
CA LEU A 17 5.62 -7.04 3.16
C LEU A 17 5.35 -5.55 3.35
N VAL A 18 4.27 -5.03 2.77
CA VAL A 18 3.89 -3.62 2.84
C VAL A 18 2.76 -3.46 3.85
N TYR A 19 3.00 -2.67 4.87
CA TYR A 19 2.08 -2.45 5.98
C TYR A 19 1.57 -1.02 5.94
N VAL A 20 0.28 -0.84 6.18
CA VAL A 20 -0.34 0.48 6.31
C VAL A 20 0.12 1.08 7.64
N ASP A 21 0.64 2.31 7.63
CA ASP A 21 1.17 2.99 8.83
C ASP A 21 0.31 4.20 9.23
N PHE A 22 -1.01 4.14 8.98
CA PHE A 22 -1.95 5.22 9.28
C PHE A 22 -3.40 4.72 9.42
N GLY A 23 -4.23 5.54 10.07
CA GLY A 23 -5.67 5.30 10.21
C GLY A 23 -6.01 4.12 11.12
N GLU A 24 -7.21 3.57 10.97
CA GLU A 24 -7.68 2.41 11.76
C GLU A 24 -7.05 1.08 11.30
N HIS A 25 -6.43 1.08 10.13
CA HIS A 25 -5.80 -0.09 9.52
C HIS A 25 -4.27 -0.13 9.71
N GLU A 26 -3.75 0.71 10.62
CA GLU A 26 -2.34 0.71 10.97
C GLU A 26 -1.86 -0.68 11.41
N GLY A 27 -0.75 -1.14 10.85
CA GLY A 27 -0.14 -2.44 11.14
C GLY A 27 -0.69 -3.61 10.32
N LYS A 28 -1.73 -3.40 9.49
CA LYS A 28 -2.20 -4.43 8.55
C LYS A 28 -1.40 -4.40 7.26
N SER A 29 -1.14 -5.57 6.70
CA SER A 29 -0.48 -5.68 5.39
C SER A 29 -1.45 -5.29 4.27
N VAL A 30 -0.93 -4.78 3.17
CA VAL A 30 -1.74 -4.44 1.98
C VAL A 30 -2.49 -5.66 1.46
N LEU A 31 -1.87 -6.85 1.52
CA LEU A 31 -2.52 -8.10 1.14
C LEU A 31 -3.73 -8.40 2.03
N GLU A 32 -3.58 -8.25 3.36
CA GLU A 32 -4.68 -8.47 4.29
C GLU A 32 -5.80 -7.44 4.08
N ILE A 33 -5.45 -6.20 3.76
CA ILE A 33 -6.42 -5.15 3.40
C ILE A 33 -7.17 -5.51 2.11
N ALA A 34 -6.48 -6.00 1.09
CA ALA A 34 -7.12 -6.41 -0.16
C ALA A 34 -8.15 -7.53 0.05
N ASP A 35 -7.87 -8.46 0.96
CA ASP A 35 -8.77 -9.59 1.28
C ASP A 35 -9.91 -9.20 2.24
N THR A 36 -9.61 -8.39 3.26
CA THR A 36 -10.56 -8.07 4.35
C THR A 36 -11.34 -6.77 4.14
N VAL A 37 -10.76 -5.78 3.47
CA VAL A 37 -11.32 -4.43 3.30
C VAL A 37 -11.07 -3.93 1.87
N PRO A 38 -11.74 -4.49 0.86
CA PRO A 38 -11.53 -4.12 -0.54
C PRO A 38 -11.79 -2.64 -0.83
N ASP A 39 -12.76 -2.01 -0.15
CA ASP A 39 -13.02 -0.56 -0.26
C ASP A 39 -11.80 0.29 0.13
N PHE A 40 -11.09 -0.11 1.18
CA PHE A 40 -9.88 0.60 1.62
C PHE A 40 -8.73 0.35 0.64
N TYR A 41 -8.65 -0.84 0.06
CA TYR A 41 -7.68 -1.13 -0.99
C TYR A 41 -7.91 -0.24 -2.24
N GLU A 42 -9.15 -0.05 -2.67
CA GLU A 42 -9.49 0.90 -3.75
C GLU A 42 -9.07 2.34 -3.39
N PHE A 43 -9.32 2.79 -2.16
CA PHE A 43 -8.87 4.10 -1.70
C PHE A 43 -7.34 4.27 -1.78
N LEU A 44 -6.57 3.22 -1.46
CA LEU A 44 -5.11 3.23 -1.57
C LEU A 44 -4.66 3.34 -3.04
N LEU A 45 -5.35 2.66 -3.96
CA LEU A 45 -5.08 2.75 -5.40
C LEU A 45 -5.34 4.16 -5.92
N GLU A 46 -6.49 4.76 -5.59
CA GLU A 46 -6.81 6.14 -5.98
C GLU A 46 -5.80 7.13 -5.39
N SER A 47 -5.43 6.94 -4.11
CA SER A 47 -4.40 7.75 -3.45
C SER A 47 -3.04 7.62 -4.13
N LYS A 48 -2.72 6.44 -4.69
CA LYS A 48 -1.49 6.22 -5.46
C LYS A 48 -1.54 6.94 -6.80
N GLU A 49 -2.64 6.86 -7.53
CA GLU A 49 -2.84 7.63 -8.77
C GLU A 49 -2.75 9.13 -8.52
N GLY A 50 -3.26 9.61 -7.39
CA GLY A 50 -3.12 10.99 -6.94
C GLY A 50 -1.71 11.39 -6.48
N GLY A 51 -0.73 10.48 -6.49
CA GLY A 51 0.64 10.72 -6.05
C GLY A 51 0.79 10.92 -4.54
N LYS A 52 -0.22 10.53 -3.75
CA LYS A 52 -0.26 10.70 -2.29
C LYS A 52 0.34 9.50 -1.56
N CYS A 53 0.46 8.34 -2.20
CA CYS A 53 1.06 7.15 -1.60
C CYS A 53 2.60 7.18 -1.63
N THR A 54 3.23 6.89 -0.49
CA THR A 54 4.69 6.78 -0.34
C THR A 54 5.01 5.50 0.40
N ILE A 55 5.85 4.64 -0.19
CA ILE A 55 6.33 3.41 0.45
C ILE A 55 7.76 3.64 0.92
N ARG A 56 8.01 3.41 2.22
CA ARG A 56 9.36 3.47 2.81
C ARG A 56 9.77 2.11 3.34
N ARG A 57 11.02 1.75 3.08
CA ARG A 57 11.61 0.52 3.60
C ARG A 57 12.10 0.72 5.03
N SER A 58 11.71 -0.18 5.92
CA SER A 58 12.19 -0.24 7.31
C SER A 58 13.45 -1.11 7.43
N LYS A 59 14.18 -0.97 8.55
CA LYS A 59 15.38 -1.77 8.86
C LYS A 59 15.09 -3.27 9.00
N ASP A 60 13.85 -3.60 9.32
CA ASP A 60 13.34 -4.95 9.50
C ASP A 60 12.98 -5.67 8.18
N LYS A 61 13.30 -5.08 7.02
CA LYS A 61 12.90 -5.57 5.68
C LYS A 61 11.40 -5.48 5.40
N SER A 62 10.59 -5.04 6.35
CA SER A 62 9.22 -4.58 6.15
C SER A 62 9.18 -3.23 5.42
N PHE A 63 8.09 -2.98 4.72
CA PHE A 63 7.80 -1.72 4.06
C PHE A 63 6.59 -1.07 4.73
N ARG A 64 6.62 0.24 4.90
CA ARG A 64 5.52 1.01 5.45
C ARG A 64 4.94 1.92 4.36
N LEU A 65 3.65 1.80 4.13
CA LEU A 65 2.88 2.59 3.19
C LEU A 65 2.25 3.76 3.95
N TYR A 66 2.59 4.96 3.49
CA TYR A 66 2.11 6.23 3.99
C TYR A 66 1.24 6.87 2.93
N VAL A 67 0.10 7.44 3.33
CA VAL A 67 -0.68 8.32 2.46
C VAL A 67 -0.49 9.75 2.96
N SER A 68 0.14 10.57 2.11
CA SER A 68 0.29 12.00 2.34
C SER A 68 -1.05 12.68 2.08
N GLN A 69 -1.69 13.15 3.13
CA GLN A 69 -2.82 14.07 2.99
C GLN A 69 -2.26 15.46 2.68
N THR A 70 -1.76 15.68 1.47
CA THR A 70 -1.57 17.05 0.98
C THR A 70 -2.95 17.63 0.70
N ALA A 71 -3.56 18.17 1.75
CA ALA A 71 -4.63 19.15 1.62
C ALA A 71 -4.04 20.36 0.88
N HIS A 72 -4.52 20.63 -0.32
CA HIS A 72 -4.24 21.86 -1.06
C HIS A 72 -5.38 22.85 -0.82
#